data_AF-A0A402A8V1-F1
#
_entry.id   AF-A0A402A8V1-F1
#
_cell.length_a   1.000
_cell.length_b   1.000
_cell.length_c   1.000
_cell.angle_alpha   90.00
_cell.angle_beta   90.00
_cell.angle_gamma   90.00
#
_symmetry.space_group_name_H-M   'P 1'
#
loop_
_entity.id
_entity.type
_entity.pdbx_description
1 polymer ?
#
loop_
_entity_poly.entity_id
_entity_poly.type
_entity_poly.pdbx_seq_one_letter_code
_entity_poly.pdbx_strand_id
1 'polypeptide(L)'
;MHTEIDHPSFPDGVAIFGSDDVAKTYFQLYFDERGISRKYNITMTGNQFKWWRDEPSFSQRVTMTIEDNGNKMESQGEMSREGAAWEKDLALTYVRLK
;
A
#
# COMPACT_ATOMS: atom_id res chain seq x y z
N MET A 1 8.29 -7.92 0.50
CA MET A 1 7.66 -7.85 1.82
C MET A 1 6.69 -8.99 1.92
N HIS A 2 6.85 -9.83 2.94
CA HIS A 2 5.85 -10.82 3.32
C HIS A 2 5.04 -10.25 4.48
N THR A 3 3.74 -10.45 4.45
CA THR A 3 2.82 -10.02 5.50
C THR A 3 2.03 -11.23 5.96
N GLU A 4 2.14 -11.54 7.24
CA GLU A 4 1.31 -12.51 7.95
C GLU A 4 0.53 -11.74 9.03
N ILE A 5 -0.80 -11.81 9.01
CA ILE A 5 -1.64 -11.13 10.01
C ILE A 5 -2.61 -12.15 10.59
N ASP A 6 -2.50 -12.38 11.90
CA ASP A 6 -3.41 -13.25 12.65
C ASP A 6 -4.77 -12.56 12.89
N HIS A 7 -5.51 -12.32 11.80
CA HIS A 7 -6.83 -11.74 11.82
C HIS A 7 -7.60 -12.04 10.53
N PRO A 8 -8.82 -12.62 10.60
CA PRO A 8 -9.53 -13.16 9.43
C PRO A 8 -9.93 -12.11 8.38
N SER A 9 -10.02 -10.84 8.74
CA SER A 9 -10.31 -9.76 7.77
C SER A 9 -9.12 -9.33 6.92
N PHE A 10 -7.90 -9.74 7.28
CA PHE A 10 -6.67 -9.34 6.60
C PHE A 10 -5.98 -10.57 6.04
N PRO A 11 -5.87 -10.69 4.70
CA PRO A 11 -5.24 -11.85 4.11
C PRO A 11 -3.72 -11.76 4.25
N ASP A 12 -3.10 -12.93 4.33
CA ASP A 12 -1.66 -13.04 4.16
C ASP A 12 -1.27 -12.74 2.72
N GLY A 13 -0.11 -12.11 2.53
CA GLY A 13 0.28 -11.66 1.21
C GLY A 13 1.76 -11.31 1.02
N VAL A 14 2.12 -11.23 -0.25
CA VAL A 14 3.46 -10.86 -0.71
C VAL A 14 3.35 -9.59 -1.54
N ALA A 15 4.19 -8.61 -1.22
CA ALA A 15 4.42 -7.43 -2.04
C ALA A 15 5.86 -7.40 -2.57
N ILE A 16 6.01 -7.25 -3.87
CA ILE A 16 7.28 -7.04 -4.57
C ILE A 16 7.35 -5.58 -5.00
N PHE A 17 8.39 -4.88 -4.58
CA PHE A 17 8.64 -3.48 -4.96
C PHE A 17 9.64 -3.45 -6.10
N GLY A 18 9.31 -2.71 -7.15
CA GLY A 18 10.15 -2.54 -8.34
C GLY A 18 10.30 -1.08 -8.73
N SER A 19 11.30 -0.82 -9.56
CA SER A 19 11.57 0.49 -10.17
C SER A 19 11.84 0.33 -11.66
N ASP A 20 11.65 1.42 -12.39
CA ASP A 20 12.09 1.57 -13.78
C ASP A 20 13.07 2.75 -13.88
N ASP A 21 14.30 2.45 -14.28
CA ASP A 21 15.40 3.43 -14.33
C ASP A 21 15.23 4.47 -15.43
N VAL A 22 14.56 4.14 -16.54
CA VAL A 22 14.34 5.08 -17.65
C VAL A 22 13.11 5.93 -17.36
N ALA A 23 12.00 5.29 -16.97
CA ALA A 23 10.76 5.99 -16.68
C ALA A 23 10.79 6.76 -15.35
N LYS A 24 11.76 6.48 -14.47
CA LYS A 24 11.87 7.05 -13.11
C LYS A 24 10.61 6.82 -12.27
N THR A 25 10.03 5.63 -12.40
CA THR A 25 8.81 5.25 -11.67
C THR A 25 9.08 4.09 -10.71
N TYR A 26 8.22 3.98 -9.71
CA TYR A 26 8.18 2.86 -8.77
C TYR A 26 6.81 2.21 -8.81
N PHE A 27 6.77 0.92 -8.53
CA PHE A 27 5.52 0.18 -8.46
C PHE A 27 5.62 -0.97 -7.45
N GLN A 28 4.46 -1.43 -7.00
CA GLN A 28 4.31 -2.63 -6.20
C GLN A 28 3.45 -3.64 -6.93
N LEU A 29 3.90 -4.89 -6.97
CA LEU A 29 3.09 -6.05 -7.32
C LEU A 29 2.70 -6.76 -6.03
N TYR A 30 1.40 -6.90 -5.79
CA TYR A 30 0.82 -7.54 -4.61
C TYR A 30 0.11 -8.82 -4.99
N PHE A 31 0.26 -9.85 -4.15
CA PHE A 31 -0.39 -11.14 -4.23
C PHE A 31 -0.89 -11.53 -2.84
N ASP A 32 -2.05 -12.17 -2.74
CA ASP A 32 -2.57 -12.69 -1.46
C ASP A 32 -3.12 -14.11 -1.57
N GLU A 33 -3.34 -14.74 -0.42
CA GLU A 33 -3.84 -16.12 -0.29
C GLU A 33 -5.23 -16.34 -0.90
N ARG A 34 -5.97 -15.27 -1.22
CA ARG A 34 -7.28 -15.34 -1.89
C ARG A 34 -7.13 -15.48 -3.41
N GLY A 35 -5.90 -15.54 -3.92
CA GLY A 35 -5.60 -15.59 -5.35
C GLY A 35 -5.71 -14.24 -6.05
N ILE A 36 -5.73 -13.12 -5.30
CA ILE A 36 -5.81 -11.77 -5.86
C ILE A 36 -4.40 -11.28 -6.20
N SER A 37 -4.24 -10.70 -7.40
CA SER A 37 -3.05 -9.95 -7.78
C SER A 37 -3.37 -8.50 -8.12
N ARG A 38 -2.55 -7.56 -7.68
CA ARG A 38 -2.72 -6.12 -7.98
C ARG A 38 -1.39 -5.45 -8.28
N LYS A 39 -1.40 -4.50 -9.20
CA LYS A 39 -0.31 -3.54 -9.41
C LYS A 39 -0.71 -2.19 -8.81
N TYR A 40 0.16 -1.62 -8.00
CA TYR A 40 0.03 -0.26 -7.49
C TYR A 40 1.17 0.61 -8.04
N ASN A 41 0.84 1.84 -8.41
CA ASN A 41 1.85 2.88 -8.65
C ASN A 41 2.36 3.40 -7.32
N ILE A 42 3.62 3.82 -7.29
CA ILE A 42 4.27 4.32 -6.08
C ILE A 42 4.95 5.66 -6.34
N THR A 43 4.88 6.53 -5.34
CA THR A 43 5.78 7.69 -5.21
C THR A 43 6.42 7.72 -3.83
N MET A 44 7.65 8.21 -3.79
CA MET A 44 8.37 8.53 -2.57
C MET A 44 8.89 9.96 -2.70
N THR A 45 8.40 10.86 -1.84
CA THR A 45 8.81 12.27 -1.82
C THR A 45 9.10 12.68 -0.39
N GLY A 46 10.37 13.00 -0.10
CA GLY A 46 10.79 13.31 1.26
C GLY A 46 10.54 12.13 2.21
N ASN A 47 9.72 12.33 3.23
CA ASN A 47 9.31 11.30 4.18
C ASN A 47 7.91 10.71 3.88
N GLN A 48 7.35 10.96 2.70
CA GLN A 48 6.02 10.48 2.33
C GLN A 48 6.10 9.42 1.24
N PHE A 49 5.58 8.24 1.57
CA PHE A 49 5.37 7.12 0.66
C PHE A 49 3.89 7.04 0.30
N LYS A 50 3.58 6.99 -0.99
CA LYS A 50 2.21 6.80 -1.48
C LYS A 50 2.15 5.62 -2.41
N TRP A 51 1.06 4.88 -2.34
CA TRP A 51 0.71 3.91 -3.37
C TRP A 51 -0.76 4.01 -3.73
N TRP A 52 -1.08 3.73 -4.99
CA TRP A 52 -2.46 3.76 -5.46
C TRP A 52 -2.67 2.87 -6.69
N ARG A 53 -3.94 2.54 -6.92
CA ARG A 53 -4.43 1.87 -8.13
C ARG A 53 -5.76 2.51 -8.49
N ASP A 54 -5.83 2.99 -9.73
CA ASP A 54 -7.05 3.52 -10.33
C ASP A 54 -7.65 2.42 -11.20
N GLU A 55 -8.71 1.80 -10.69
CA GLU A 55 -9.48 0.78 -11.40
C GLU A 55 -10.98 1.04 -11.19
N PRO A 56 -11.80 1.14 -12.25
CA PRO A 56 -13.21 1.51 -12.12
C PRO A 56 -14.02 0.66 -11.13
N SER A 57 -13.80 -0.65 -11.14
CA SER A 57 -14.49 -1.58 -10.22
C SER A 57 -14.05 -1.42 -8.77
N PHE A 58 -12.74 -1.23 -8.54
CA PHE A 58 -12.16 -1.10 -7.21
C PHE A 58 -10.83 -0.34 -7.20
N SER A 59 -10.90 0.93 -6.82
CA SER A 59 -9.74 1.82 -6.67
C SER A 59 -9.30 1.90 -5.21
N GLN A 60 -8.00 2.04 -5.00
CA GLN A 60 -7.40 2.14 -3.67
C GLN A 60 -6.24 3.13 -3.67
N ARG A 61 -6.05 3.82 -2.56
CA ARG A 61 -4.88 4.68 -2.33
C ARG A 61 -4.48 4.68 -0.87
N VAL A 62 -3.20 4.82 -0.61
CA VAL A 62 -2.62 5.00 0.72
C VAL A 62 -1.61 6.13 0.69
N THR A 63 -1.63 6.92 1.75
CA THR A 63 -0.51 7.80 2.12
C THR A 63 0.10 7.31 3.42
N MET A 64 1.42 7.15 3.43
CA MET A 64 2.20 6.77 4.58
C MET A 64 3.27 7.82 4.87
N THR A 65 3.33 8.27 6.11
CA THR A 65 4.33 9.22 6.60
C THR A 65 5.38 8.49 7.42
N ILE A 66 6.65 8.68 7.08
CA ILE A 66 7.80 8.15 7.80
C ILE A 66 8.21 9.17 8.87
N GLU A 67 8.27 8.70 10.11
CA GLU A 67 8.54 9.49 11.31
C GLU A 67 9.68 8.87 12.12
N ASP A 68 10.07 9.54 13.21
CA ASP A 68 11.07 9.07 14.18
C ASP A 68 12.36 8.55 13.54
N ASN A 69 12.88 9.29 12.55
CA ASN A 69 14.07 8.92 11.78
C ASN A 69 13.98 7.52 11.13
N GLY A 70 12.78 7.15 10.67
CA GLY A 70 12.53 5.86 10.01
C GLY A 70 12.23 4.71 10.97
N ASN A 71 11.94 5.00 12.24
CA ASN A 71 11.54 4.00 13.23
C ASN A 71 10.03 3.86 13.39
N LYS A 72 9.25 4.80 12.85
CA LYS A 72 7.79 4.78 12.87
C LYS A 72 7.25 5.16 11.49
N MET A 73 6.15 4.53 11.09
CA MET A 73 5.38 4.97 9.94
C MET A 73 3.89 4.96 10.26
N GLU A 74 3.17 6.00 9.86
CA GLU A 74 1.72 6.07 9.96
C GLU A 74 1.09 6.06 8.58
N SER A 75 0.13 5.18 8.33
CA SER A 75 -0.56 5.10 7.05
C SER A 75 -2.05 5.33 7.17
N GLN A 76 -2.61 6.06 6.21
CA GLN A 76 -4.04 6.20 5.97
C GLN A 76 -4.37 5.71 4.57
N GLY A 77 -5.31 4.77 4.50
CA GLY A 77 -5.80 4.15 3.30
C GLY A 77 -7.27 4.43 3.05
N GLU A 78 -7.58 4.61 1.78
CA GLU A 78 -8.92 4.87 1.28
C GLU A 78 -9.22 3.95 0.09
N MET A 79 -10.49 3.63 -0.09
CA MET A 79 -10.98 2.84 -1.22
C MET A 79 -12.18 3.51 -1.88
N SER A 80 -12.42 3.14 -3.13
CA SER A 80 -13.62 3.50 -3.89
C SER A 80 -14.06 2.28 -4.70
N ARG A 81 -15.36 1.98 -4.68
CA ARG A 81 -15.99 0.86 -5.40
C ARG A 81 -16.90 1.42 -6.47
N GLU A 82 -16.81 0.89 -7.68
CA GLU A 82 -17.69 1.27 -8.80
C GLU A 82 -17.78 2.79 -9.01
N GLY A 83 -16.66 3.50 -8.83
CA GLY A 83 -16.57 4.97 -8.95
C GLY A 83 -17.30 5.77 -7.87
N ALA A 84 -17.73 5.15 -6.76
CA ALA A 84 -18.34 5.84 -5.63
C ALA A 84 -17.37 6.80 -4.91
N ALA A 85 -17.90 7.58 -3.97
CA ALA A 85 -17.08 8.44 -3.12
C ALA A 85 -16.02 7.63 -2.35
N TRP A 86 -14.84 8.23 -2.17
CA TRP A 86 -13.77 7.62 -1.40
C TRP A 86 -14.16 7.48 0.07
N GLU A 87 -13.90 6.32 0.65
CA GLU A 87 -14.13 6.02 2.06
C GLU A 87 -12.86 5.49 2.73
N LYS A 88 -12.80 5.59 4.06
CA LYS A 88 -11.69 5.06 4.85
C LYS A 88 -11.69 3.54 4.76
N ASP A 89 -10.53 2.97 4.48
CA ASP A 89 -10.33 1.52 4.35
C ASP A 89 -9.47 1.01 5.51
N LEU A 90 -8.27 1.57 5.64
CA LEU A 90 -7.24 1.02 6.54
C LEU A 90 -6.41 2.14 7.19
N ALA A 91 -6.13 1.99 8.47
CA ALA A 91 -5.17 2.83 9.18
C ALA A 91 -4.20 1.93 9.95
N LEU A 92 -2.90 2.10 9.72
CA LEU A 92 -1.85 1.28 10.32
C LEU A 92 -0.74 2.16 10.89
N THR A 93 -0.17 1.68 11.98
CA THR A 93 1.07 2.21 12.55
C THR A 93 2.10 1.10 12.50
N TYR A 94 3.22 1.35 11.83
CA TYR A 94 4.36 0.47 11.79
C TYR A 94 5.43 1.00 12.74
N VAL A 95 6.00 0.11 13.55
CA VAL A 95 7.15 0.41 14.40
C VAL A 95 8.28 -0.55 14.04
N ARG A 96 9.49 -0.01 13.90
CA ARG A 96 10.68 -0.82 13.63
C ARG A 96 11.05 -1.59 14.89
N LEU A 97 11.03 -2.92 14.80
CA LEU A 97 11.58 -3.79 15.84
C LEU A 97 13.12 -3.69 15.84
N LYS A 98 13.70 -3.70 17.03
CA LYS A 98 15.15 -3.63 17.24
C LYS A 98 15.74 -5.02 17.43
#